data_AF-A0A6A8GBU2-F1
#
_entry.id   AF-A0A6A8GBU2-F1
#
_cell.length_a   1.000
_cell.length_b   1.000
_cell.length_c   1.000
_cell.angle_alpha   90.00
_cell.angle_beta   90.00
_cell.angle_gamma   90.00
#
_symmetry.space_group_name_H-M   'P 1'
#
loop_
_entity.id
_entity.type
_entity.pdbx_description
1 polymer ?
#
loop_
_entity_poly.entity_id
_entity_poly.type
_entity_poly.pdbx_seq_one_letter_code
_entity_poly.pdbx_strand_id
1 'polypeptide(L)'
;MSIDTNEHTDESEESTTSFRRVRVYTFYLLALVTLGMAAAFVSELLAFAITGWGSGGEILAEHRLHVMVIAANVWIIILGVASQLYRPLKRVALMQVAFLVTTLVLVGTIVGGGPVEEVVPFFVLTGLMALFHPAGRQLLSLGDDYSPALLGLVAVAALPVLAFAANQFVLQGTGDVHAVAGHYMEMTTMSIGLLLLGLIAAAGAPGHRFVAWLTAGLAIYFGAVSLAFPTQISSVGTMWAVALVLWGLAFVVVSELRVSGRTTVSAERPLRIRGSPRA
;
A
#
# COMPACT_ATOMS: atom_id res chain seq x y z
N MET A 1 -52.21 -38.97 3.50
CA MET A 1 -50.78 -39.16 3.21
C MET A 1 -50.25 -37.79 2.81
N SER A 2 -49.74 -37.02 3.76
CA SER A 2 -49.14 -35.69 3.55
C SER A 2 -47.69 -35.84 4.00
N ILE A 3 -46.78 -35.59 3.08
CA ILE A 3 -45.33 -35.77 3.25
C ILE A 3 -44.77 -34.42 3.68
N ASP A 4 -44.13 -34.41 4.84
CA ASP A 4 -43.37 -33.29 5.38
C ASP A 4 -42.21 -32.92 4.45
N THR A 5 -42.20 -31.66 3.97
CA THR A 5 -41.15 -31.11 3.09
C THR A 5 -40.46 -29.87 3.68
N ASN A 6 -40.54 -29.65 5.00
CA ASN A 6 -40.02 -28.42 5.63
C ASN A 6 -38.69 -28.56 6.38
N GLU A 7 -38.08 -29.74 6.51
CA GLU A 7 -36.84 -29.88 7.31
C GLU A 7 -35.54 -29.52 6.58
N HIS A 8 -35.53 -29.39 5.24
CA HIS A 8 -34.26 -29.22 4.50
C HIS A 8 -33.76 -27.78 4.33
N THR A 9 -34.56 -26.76 4.69
CA THR A 9 -34.16 -25.34 4.53
C THR A 9 -33.31 -24.82 5.70
N ASP A 10 -33.58 -25.25 6.94
CA ASP A 10 -32.97 -24.65 8.14
C ASP A 10 -31.47 -24.98 8.30
N GLU A 11 -31.03 -26.20 8.01
CA GLU A 11 -29.60 -26.59 8.15
C GLU A 11 -28.69 -25.85 7.16
N SER A 12 -29.21 -25.50 5.99
CA SER A 12 -28.46 -24.79 4.94
C SER A 12 -28.23 -23.32 5.28
N GLU A 13 -29.18 -22.67 5.95
CA GLU A 13 -29.05 -21.29 6.41
C GLU A 13 -28.15 -21.18 7.67
N GLU A 14 -28.22 -22.17 8.57
CA GLU A 14 -27.39 -22.17 9.78
C GLU A 14 -25.89 -22.39 9.46
N SER A 15 -25.57 -23.30 8.54
CA SER A 15 -24.19 -23.57 8.13
C SER A 15 -23.52 -22.37 7.43
N THR A 16 -24.26 -21.66 6.56
CA THR A 16 -23.75 -20.48 5.84
C THR A 16 -23.53 -19.29 6.78
N THR A 17 -24.39 -19.10 7.78
CA THR A 17 -24.23 -18.04 8.77
C THR A 17 -23.07 -18.30 9.73
N SER A 18 -22.89 -19.55 10.16
CA SER A 18 -21.75 -19.97 11.00
C SER A 18 -20.41 -19.74 10.30
N PHE A 19 -20.25 -20.21 9.06
CA PHE A 19 -19.03 -20.03 8.28
C PHE A 19 -18.69 -18.54 8.07
N ARG A 20 -19.70 -17.71 7.79
CA ARG A 20 -19.51 -16.26 7.63
C ARG A 20 -19.01 -15.60 8.92
N ARG A 21 -19.53 -15.99 10.09
CA ARG A 21 -19.07 -15.47 11.38
C ARG A 21 -17.62 -15.88 11.67
N VAL A 22 -17.31 -17.17 11.52
CA VAL A 22 -15.95 -17.70 11.71
C VAL A 22 -14.95 -16.94 10.84
N ARG A 23 -15.25 -16.78 9.55
CA ARG A 23 -14.41 -16.00 8.63
C ARG A 23 -14.12 -14.59 9.14
N VAL A 24 -15.15 -13.86 9.59
CA VAL A 24 -15.01 -12.48 10.07
C VAL A 24 -14.20 -12.43 11.37
N TYR A 25 -14.42 -13.34 12.31
CA TYR A 25 -13.65 -13.41 13.54
C TYR A 25 -12.18 -13.75 13.29
N THR A 26 -11.91 -14.74 12.42
CA THR A 26 -10.55 -15.08 11.98
C THR A 26 -9.87 -13.87 11.36
N PHE A 27 -10.57 -13.14 10.48
CA PHE A 27 -10.02 -11.93 9.86
C PHE A 27 -9.60 -10.86 10.89
N TYR A 28 -10.47 -10.54 11.86
CA TYR A 28 -10.14 -9.55 12.88
C TYR A 28 -9.04 -10.03 13.83
N LEU A 29 -9.04 -11.31 14.20
CA LEU A 29 -7.96 -11.89 15.00
C LEU A 29 -6.61 -11.76 14.29
N LEU A 30 -6.55 -12.11 13.00
CA LEU A 30 -5.34 -11.96 12.19
C LEU A 30 -4.87 -10.49 12.12
N ALA A 31 -5.80 -9.55 11.96
CA ALA A 31 -5.46 -8.12 11.97
C ALA A 31 -4.85 -7.68 13.31
N LEU A 32 -5.45 -8.09 14.44
CA LEU A 32 -4.94 -7.78 15.78
C LEU A 32 -3.57 -8.44 16.03
N VAL A 33 -3.40 -9.70 15.65
CA VAL A 33 -2.11 -10.41 15.77
C VAL A 33 -1.03 -9.71 14.94
N THR A 34 -1.34 -9.32 13.70
CA THR A 34 -0.39 -8.59 12.84
C THR A 34 0.05 -7.28 13.46
N LEU A 35 -0.88 -6.50 14.02
CA LEU A 35 -0.57 -5.22 14.67
C LEU A 35 0.17 -5.42 15.99
N GLY A 36 -0.19 -6.43 16.78
CA GLY A 36 0.51 -6.78 18.01
C GLY A 36 1.96 -7.19 17.75
N MET A 37 2.19 -7.99 16.70
CA MET A 37 3.52 -8.38 16.26
C MET A 37 4.33 -7.18 15.76
N ALA A 38 3.73 -6.29 14.98
CA ALA A 38 4.39 -5.05 14.56
C ALA A 38 4.81 -4.17 15.76
N ALA A 39 3.94 -4.03 16.76
CA ALA A 39 4.25 -3.28 17.98
C ALA A 39 5.38 -3.92 18.79
N ALA A 40 5.43 -5.26 18.84
CA ALA A 40 6.43 -6.00 19.62
C ALA A 40 7.81 -6.03 18.95
N PHE A 41 7.87 -6.20 17.63
CA PHE A 41 9.13 -6.51 16.93
C PHE A 41 9.60 -5.41 15.97
N VAL A 42 8.73 -4.48 15.58
CA VAL A 42 9.02 -3.50 14.51
C VAL A 42 8.88 -2.04 15.00
N SER A 43 8.58 -1.83 16.28
CA SER A 43 8.33 -0.50 16.84
C SER A 43 9.54 0.44 16.76
N GLU A 44 10.76 -0.08 16.94
CA GLU A 44 11.98 0.70 16.79
C GLU A 44 12.17 1.18 15.34
N LEU A 45 12.03 0.27 14.36
CA LEU A 45 12.07 0.62 12.94
C LEU A 45 11.03 1.70 12.60
N LEU A 46 9.78 1.52 13.04
CA LEU A 46 8.70 2.48 12.81
C LEU A 46 8.99 3.86 13.42
N ALA A 47 9.68 3.91 14.55
CA ALA A 47 10.06 5.16 15.20
C ALA A 47 11.04 5.98 14.35
N PHE A 48 11.92 5.35 13.57
CA PHE A 48 12.90 6.06 12.73
C PHE A 48 12.25 6.92 11.65
N ALA A 49 11.03 6.61 11.19
CA ALA A 49 10.31 7.49 10.28
C ALA A 49 10.05 8.90 10.88
N ILE A 50 10.09 9.01 12.21
CA ILE A 50 9.79 10.21 12.97
C ILE A 50 11.06 10.77 13.63
N THR A 51 11.88 9.91 14.22
CA THR A 51 13.08 10.34 14.97
C THR A 51 14.30 10.53 14.08
N GLY A 52 14.32 9.94 12.88
CA GLY A 52 15.43 10.02 11.92
C GLY A 52 15.73 11.45 11.41
N TRP A 53 14.87 12.42 11.72
CA TRP A 53 15.08 13.83 11.40
C TRP A 53 16.06 14.54 12.35
N GLY A 54 16.25 14.04 13.56
CA GLY A 54 17.13 14.64 14.59
C GLY A 54 18.58 14.19 14.51
N SER A 55 19.39 14.45 15.54
CA SER A 55 20.76 13.92 15.62
C SER A 55 20.74 12.42 15.95
N GLY A 56 20.52 11.58 14.95
CA GLY A 56 20.69 10.14 15.07
C GLY A 56 22.14 9.77 15.36
N GLY A 57 22.37 8.81 16.27
CA GLY A 57 23.69 8.25 16.56
C GLY A 57 24.33 7.57 15.35
N GLU A 58 25.49 6.93 15.53
CA GLU A 58 26.33 6.41 14.43
C GLU A 58 25.58 5.57 13.38
N ILE A 59 24.60 4.74 13.80
CA ILE A 59 23.76 3.92 12.90
C ILE A 59 22.99 4.79 11.89
N LEU A 60 22.43 5.92 12.34
CA LEU A 60 21.71 6.88 11.52
C LEU A 60 22.64 7.89 10.83
N ALA A 61 23.97 7.80 10.98
CA ALA A 61 24.88 8.66 10.24
C ALA A 61 25.04 8.15 8.80
N GLU A 62 25.19 6.84 8.62
CA GLU A 62 25.44 6.22 7.32
C GLU A 62 24.18 5.65 6.65
N HIS A 63 23.20 5.19 7.44
CA HIS A 63 22.01 4.49 6.93
C HIS A 63 20.72 5.29 6.99
N ARG A 64 20.80 6.59 7.33
CA ARG A 64 19.66 7.43 7.69
C ARG A 64 18.50 7.32 6.72
N LEU A 65 18.78 7.67 5.46
CA LEU A 65 17.75 7.79 4.44
C LEU A 65 17.07 6.45 4.21
N HIS A 66 17.87 5.39 4.09
CA HIS A 66 17.38 4.03 3.86
C HIS A 66 16.46 3.59 5.01
N VAL A 67 16.91 3.70 6.26
CA VAL A 67 16.11 3.28 7.43
C VAL A 67 14.83 4.11 7.54
N MET A 68 14.89 5.42 7.32
CA MET A 68 13.71 6.30 7.35
C MET A 68 12.69 5.94 6.27
N VAL A 69 13.14 5.59 5.06
CA VAL A 69 12.29 5.23 3.93
C VAL A 69 11.72 3.82 4.08
N ILE A 70 12.53 2.87 4.55
CA ILE A 70 12.07 1.51 4.92
C ILE A 70 10.97 1.63 5.98
N ALA A 71 11.20 2.40 7.03
CA ALA A 71 10.21 2.64 8.07
C ALA A 71 8.89 3.22 7.52
N ALA A 72 8.97 4.18 6.59
CA ALA A 72 7.78 4.73 5.93
C ALA A 72 7.03 3.68 5.09
N ASN A 73 7.75 2.77 4.42
CA ASN A 73 7.14 1.67 3.67
C ASN A 73 6.46 0.65 4.59
N VAL A 74 7.06 0.34 5.75
CA VAL A 74 6.43 -0.51 6.77
C VAL A 74 5.19 0.17 7.36
N TRP A 75 5.23 1.49 7.61
CA TRP A 75 4.04 2.24 8.04
C TRP A 75 2.86 2.10 7.06
N ILE A 76 3.09 2.05 5.75
CA ILE A 76 2.04 1.81 4.75
C ILE A 76 1.36 0.44 4.98
N ILE A 77 2.14 -0.61 5.24
CA ILE A 77 1.60 -1.95 5.56
C ILE A 77 0.77 -1.87 6.84
N ILE A 78 1.31 -1.28 7.90
CA ILE A 78 0.65 -1.20 9.21
C ILE A 78 -0.64 -0.38 9.14
N LEU A 79 -0.64 0.76 8.45
CA LEU A 79 -1.84 1.56 8.23
C LEU A 79 -2.86 0.83 7.38
N GLY A 80 -2.42 0.07 6.37
CA GLY A 80 -3.28 -0.80 5.57
C GLY A 80 -4.02 -1.83 6.42
N VAL A 81 -3.29 -2.54 7.28
CA VAL A 81 -3.84 -3.53 8.24
C VAL A 81 -4.71 -2.86 9.29
N ALA A 82 -4.24 -1.79 9.96
CA ALA A 82 -4.99 -1.08 11.00
C ALA A 82 -6.32 -0.54 10.48
N SER A 83 -6.34 -0.08 9.22
CA SER A 83 -7.56 0.39 8.59
C SER A 83 -8.64 -0.70 8.47
N GLN A 84 -8.25 -1.98 8.44
CA GLN A 84 -9.20 -3.09 8.37
C GLN A 84 -10.01 -3.30 9.65
N LEU A 85 -9.54 -2.78 10.79
CA LEU A 85 -10.28 -2.82 12.05
C LEU A 85 -11.56 -1.97 12.03
N TYR A 86 -11.70 -1.07 11.06
CA TYR A 86 -12.88 -0.21 10.94
C TYR A 86 -13.43 -0.20 9.51
N ARG A 87 -14.59 -0.84 9.33
CA ARG A 87 -15.32 -0.94 8.05
C ARG A 87 -14.47 -1.55 6.90
N PRO A 88 -13.96 -2.80 7.02
CA PRO A 88 -13.07 -3.43 6.04
C PRO A 88 -13.66 -3.50 4.63
N LEU A 89 -14.97 -3.68 4.49
CA LEU A 89 -15.67 -3.68 3.19
C LEU A 89 -15.57 -2.34 2.44
N LYS A 90 -15.30 -1.23 3.13
CA LYS A 90 -15.10 0.10 2.52
C LYS A 90 -13.62 0.41 2.27
N ARG A 91 -12.71 -0.51 2.60
CA ARG A 91 -11.25 -0.32 2.65
C ARG A 91 -10.49 -1.47 1.98
N VAL A 92 -11.12 -2.09 0.98
CA VAL A 92 -10.57 -3.18 0.17
C VAL A 92 -9.21 -2.80 -0.44
N ALA A 93 -9.09 -1.59 -0.99
CA ALA A 93 -7.86 -1.10 -1.61
C ALA A 93 -6.68 -1.07 -0.62
N LEU A 94 -6.94 -0.77 0.67
CA LEU A 94 -5.90 -0.75 1.69
C LEU A 94 -5.42 -2.16 2.07
N MET A 95 -6.29 -3.17 1.99
CA MET A 95 -5.89 -4.56 2.15
C MET A 95 -5.07 -5.06 0.95
N GLN A 96 -5.44 -4.66 -0.27
CA GLN A 96 -4.64 -4.92 -1.48
C GLN A 96 -3.24 -4.31 -1.34
N VAL A 97 -3.14 -3.04 -0.91
CA VAL A 97 -1.86 -2.36 -0.66
C VAL A 97 -1.06 -3.09 0.41
N ALA A 98 -1.65 -3.41 1.57
CA ALA A 98 -0.94 -4.10 2.64
C ALA A 98 -0.33 -5.43 2.15
N PHE A 99 -1.10 -6.24 1.43
CA PHE A 99 -0.61 -7.51 0.92
C PHE A 99 0.45 -7.35 -0.20
N LEU A 100 0.21 -6.47 -1.17
CA LEU A 100 1.12 -6.26 -2.29
C LEU A 100 2.45 -5.62 -1.85
N VAL A 101 2.42 -4.64 -0.96
CA VAL A 101 3.64 -4.03 -0.43
C VAL A 101 4.41 -5.04 0.42
N THR A 102 3.74 -5.83 1.26
CA THR A 102 4.42 -6.90 2.03
C THR A 102 5.03 -7.95 1.10
N THR A 103 4.35 -8.31 0.01
CA THR A 103 4.89 -9.22 -1.00
C THR A 103 6.12 -8.64 -1.67
N LEU A 104 6.08 -7.35 -2.02
CA LEU A 104 7.21 -6.67 -2.65
C LEU A 104 8.40 -6.55 -1.70
N VAL A 105 8.17 -6.23 -0.42
CA VAL A 105 9.21 -6.24 0.62
C VAL A 105 9.81 -7.63 0.74
N LEU A 106 9.00 -8.70 0.81
CA LEU A 106 9.52 -10.07 0.86
C LEU A 106 10.41 -10.41 -0.35
N VAL A 107 9.97 -10.04 -1.56
CA VAL A 107 10.77 -10.24 -2.77
C VAL A 107 12.06 -9.43 -2.70
N GLY A 108 11.99 -8.16 -2.29
CA GLY A 108 13.14 -7.29 -2.08
C GLY A 108 14.13 -7.88 -1.09
N THR A 109 13.66 -8.32 0.07
CA THR A 109 14.49 -8.97 1.10
C THR A 109 15.16 -10.23 0.57
N ILE A 110 14.45 -11.10 -0.18
CA ILE A 110 15.03 -12.31 -0.78
C ILE A 110 16.11 -11.95 -1.81
N VAL A 111 15.82 -11.03 -2.73
CA VAL A 111 16.75 -10.65 -3.80
C VAL A 111 17.94 -9.86 -3.27
N GLY A 112 17.72 -9.05 -2.24
CA GLY A 112 18.74 -8.26 -1.56
C GLY A 112 19.59 -9.03 -0.55
N GLY A 113 19.24 -10.30 -0.26
CA GLY A 113 19.95 -11.13 0.72
C GLY A 113 19.72 -10.72 2.18
N GLY A 114 18.59 -10.07 2.47
CA GLY A 114 18.21 -9.66 3.82
C GLY A 114 17.58 -10.78 4.66
N PRO A 115 17.18 -10.48 5.91
CA PRO A 115 16.64 -11.46 6.86
C PRO A 115 15.18 -11.82 6.53
N VAL A 116 15.00 -12.83 5.68
CA VAL A 116 13.69 -13.27 5.18
C VAL A 116 12.74 -13.69 6.31
N GLU A 117 13.28 -14.28 7.37
CA GLU A 117 12.55 -14.69 8.58
C GLU A 117 11.83 -13.55 9.30
N GLU A 118 12.28 -12.29 9.14
CA GLU A 118 11.63 -11.12 9.73
C GLU A 118 10.37 -10.71 8.96
N VAL A 119 10.32 -10.97 7.65
CA VAL A 119 9.24 -10.54 6.75
C VAL A 119 8.18 -11.62 6.53
N VAL A 120 8.60 -12.90 6.50
CA VAL A 120 7.71 -14.05 6.25
C VAL A 120 6.46 -14.06 7.15
N PRO A 121 6.54 -13.80 8.48
CA PRO A 121 5.35 -13.78 9.32
C PRO A 121 4.33 -12.74 8.88
N PHE A 122 4.77 -11.54 8.49
CA PHE A 122 3.88 -10.49 7.99
C PHE A 122 3.29 -10.86 6.63
N PHE A 123 4.06 -11.48 5.73
CA PHE A 123 3.56 -11.98 4.45
C PHE A 123 2.47 -13.03 4.65
N VAL A 124 2.71 -14.01 5.53
CA VAL A 124 1.73 -15.05 5.85
C VAL A 124 0.47 -14.44 6.45
N LEU A 125 0.59 -13.56 7.45
CA LEU A 125 -0.57 -12.96 8.10
C LEU A 125 -1.37 -12.06 7.14
N THR A 126 -0.72 -11.21 6.35
CA THR A 126 -1.41 -10.36 5.37
C THR A 126 -2.04 -11.20 4.25
N GLY A 127 -1.41 -12.29 3.83
CA GLY A 127 -1.98 -13.25 2.88
C GLY A 127 -3.21 -13.98 3.43
N LEU A 128 -3.16 -14.44 4.69
CA LEU A 128 -4.31 -15.03 5.37
C LEU A 128 -5.43 -13.99 5.57
N MET A 129 -5.10 -12.75 5.93
CA MET A 129 -6.07 -11.66 6.00
C MET A 129 -6.73 -11.41 4.65
N ALA A 130 -5.98 -11.43 3.55
CA ALA A 130 -6.53 -11.30 2.20
C ALA A 130 -7.48 -12.47 1.88
N LEU A 131 -7.08 -13.71 2.21
CA LEU A 131 -7.89 -14.90 1.99
C LEU A 131 -9.22 -14.86 2.78
N PHE A 132 -9.15 -14.49 4.07
CA PHE A 132 -10.31 -14.43 4.97
C PHE A 132 -11.06 -13.08 4.90
N HIS A 133 -10.59 -12.11 4.11
CA HIS A 133 -11.17 -10.77 4.04
C HIS A 133 -12.68 -10.81 3.82
N PRO A 134 -13.51 -10.01 4.53
CA PRO A 134 -14.98 -10.09 4.42
C PRO A 134 -15.55 -9.86 3.02
N ALA A 135 -14.81 -9.18 2.14
CA ALA A 135 -15.20 -8.96 0.75
C ALA A 135 -15.01 -10.19 -0.17
N GLY A 136 -14.26 -11.20 0.27
CA GLY A 136 -13.96 -12.39 -0.53
C GLY A 136 -13.35 -12.07 -1.88
N ARG A 137 -13.91 -12.65 -2.96
CA ARG A 137 -13.39 -12.47 -4.33
C ARG A 137 -13.41 -11.02 -4.81
N GLN A 138 -14.26 -10.16 -4.21
CA GLN A 138 -14.26 -8.73 -4.52
C GLN A 138 -12.96 -8.03 -4.08
N LEU A 139 -12.12 -8.67 -3.25
CA LEU A 139 -10.78 -8.19 -2.94
C LEU A 139 -9.88 -8.11 -4.18
N LEU A 140 -10.16 -8.86 -5.25
CA LEU A 140 -9.41 -8.80 -6.50
C LEU A 140 -9.98 -7.76 -7.48
N SER A 141 -11.10 -7.13 -7.14
CA SER A 141 -11.68 -6.08 -7.97
C SER A 141 -10.84 -4.82 -7.89
N LEU A 142 -10.52 -4.27 -9.06
CA LEU A 142 -9.84 -2.99 -9.21
C LEU A 142 -10.80 -1.78 -9.04
N GLY A 143 -12.11 -2.04 -8.92
CA GLY A 143 -13.14 -1.02 -8.79
C GLY A 143 -13.68 -0.53 -10.13
N ASP A 144 -14.81 0.19 -10.06
CA ASP A 144 -15.51 0.74 -11.25
C ASP A 144 -15.32 2.26 -11.39
N ASP A 145 -14.57 2.87 -10.46
CA ASP A 145 -14.35 4.32 -10.40
C ASP A 145 -12.91 4.64 -10.85
N TYR A 146 -12.60 4.34 -12.10
CA TYR A 146 -11.26 4.60 -12.64
C TYR A 146 -11.00 6.10 -12.84
N SER A 147 -9.76 6.56 -12.58
CA SER A 147 -9.34 7.95 -12.82
C SER A 147 -8.19 8.07 -13.83
N PRO A 148 -8.46 8.57 -15.05
CA PRO A 148 -7.41 8.81 -16.04
C PRO A 148 -6.43 9.90 -15.63
N ALA A 149 -6.87 10.89 -14.83
CA ALA A 149 -5.99 11.94 -14.33
C ALA A 149 -4.94 11.40 -13.35
N LEU A 150 -5.35 10.54 -12.40
CA LEU A 150 -4.40 9.87 -11.50
C LEU A 150 -3.49 8.92 -12.27
N LEU A 151 -4.01 8.17 -13.25
CA LEU A 151 -3.17 7.32 -14.09
C LEU A 151 -2.14 8.16 -14.88
N GLY A 152 -2.53 9.31 -15.41
CA GLY A 152 -1.63 10.24 -16.08
C GLY A 152 -0.50 10.71 -15.17
N LEU A 153 -0.80 11.03 -13.91
CA LEU A 153 0.24 11.37 -12.92
C LEU A 153 1.18 10.19 -12.64
N VAL A 154 0.67 8.97 -12.52
CA VAL A 154 1.52 7.77 -12.39
C VAL A 154 2.42 7.60 -13.62
N ALA A 155 1.87 7.76 -14.83
CA ALA A 155 2.64 7.64 -16.06
C ALA A 155 3.76 8.68 -16.16
N VAL A 156 3.51 9.92 -15.73
CA VAL A 156 4.55 10.98 -15.66
C VAL A 156 5.66 10.61 -14.68
N ALA A 157 5.33 10.05 -13.52
CA ALA A 157 6.31 9.64 -12.52
C ALA A 157 7.06 8.34 -12.89
N ALA A 158 6.48 7.49 -13.72
CA ALA A 158 6.99 6.14 -13.99
C ALA A 158 8.43 6.16 -14.52
N LEU A 159 8.75 7.01 -15.50
CA LEU A 159 10.10 7.06 -16.08
C LEU A 159 11.19 7.39 -15.04
N PRO A 160 11.14 8.54 -14.34
CA PRO A 160 12.18 8.86 -13.35
C PRO A 160 12.20 7.88 -12.16
N VAL A 161 11.04 7.40 -11.71
CA VAL A 161 10.97 6.45 -10.59
C VAL A 161 11.56 5.09 -10.96
N LEU A 162 11.29 4.58 -12.16
CA LEU A 162 11.87 3.32 -12.64
C LEU A 162 13.37 3.46 -12.92
N ALA A 163 13.81 4.61 -13.43
CA ALA A 163 15.24 4.88 -13.61
C ALA A 163 15.98 4.87 -12.25
N PHE A 164 15.40 5.50 -11.23
CA PHE A 164 15.92 5.44 -9.87
C PHE A 164 15.91 3.99 -9.33
N ALA A 165 14.81 3.26 -9.48
CA ALA A 165 14.70 1.87 -9.05
C ALA A 165 15.75 0.95 -9.69
N ALA A 166 16.03 1.12 -10.98
CA ALA A 166 17.06 0.39 -11.71
C ALA A 166 18.46 0.74 -11.22
N ASN A 167 18.73 2.02 -10.94
CA ASN A 167 20.01 2.44 -10.35
C ASN A 167 20.23 1.80 -8.98
N GLN A 168 19.22 1.82 -8.11
CA GLN A 168 19.26 1.18 -6.80
C GLN A 168 19.49 -0.34 -6.91
N PHE A 169 18.83 -0.99 -7.87
CA PHE A 169 19.02 -2.41 -8.12
C PHE A 169 20.47 -2.74 -8.52
N VAL A 170 21.09 -1.90 -9.36
CA VAL A 170 22.51 -2.06 -9.74
C VAL A 170 23.42 -1.84 -8.53
N LEU A 171 23.13 -0.84 -7.69
CA LEU A 171 23.88 -0.56 -6.46
C LEU A 171 23.81 -1.73 -5.47
N GLN A 172 22.73 -2.50 -5.42
CA GLN A 172 22.64 -3.71 -4.59
C GLN A 172 23.76 -4.73 -4.91
N GLY A 173 24.34 -4.71 -6.11
CA GLY A 173 25.44 -5.59 -6.51
C GLY A 173 26.84 -5.12 -6.13
N THR A 174 27.01 -3.95 -5.49
CA THR A 174 28.34 -3.38 -5.20
C THR A 174 29.05 -4.06 -4.04
N GLY A 175 28.31 -4.69 -3.13
CA GLY A 175 28.86 -5.28 -1.91
C GLY A 175 29.36 -4.26 -0.88
N ASP A 176 29.02 -2.98 -1.05
CA ASP A 176 29.26 -1.97 -0.01
C ASP A 176 28.36 -2.22 1.22
N VAL A 177 28.58 -1.44 2.27
CA VAL A 177 27.85 -1.55 3.54
C VAL A 177 26.32 -1.41 3.39
N HIS A 178 25.83 -0.59 2.45
CA HIS A 178 24.40 -0.46 2.15
C HIS A 178 23.86 -1.67 1.40
N ALA A 179 24.64 -2.21 0.45
CA ALA A 179 24.31 -3.43 -0.28
C ALA A 179 24.25 -4.64 0.67
N VAL A 180 25.23 -4.81 1.56
CA VAL A 180 25.25 -5.89 2.57
C VAL A 180 24.04 -5.81 3.49
N ALA A 181 23.57 -4.60 3.80
CA ALA A 181 22.35 -4.39 4.59
C ALA A 181 21.03 -4.53 3.78
N GLY A 182 21.09 -4.84 2.48
CA GLY A 182 19.91 -4.96 1.62
C GLY A 182 19.22 -3.63 1.30
N HIS A 183 19.81 -2.49 1.68
CA HIS A 183 19.16 -1.20 1.68
C HIS A 183 18.82 -0.69 0.27
N TYR A 184 19.68 -0.92 -0.72
CA TYR A 184 19.40 -0.49 -2.08
C TYR A 184 18.22 -1.26 -2.68
N MET A 185 18.11 -2.56 -2.38
CA MET A 185 16.96 -3.35 -2.82
C MET A 185 15.65 -2.89 -2.18
N GLU A 186 15.69 -2.45 -0.92
CA GLU A 186 14.53 -1.83 -0.27
C GLU A 186 14.15 -0.49 -0.93
N MET A 187 15.13 0.29 -1.41
CA MET A 187 14.86 1.50 -2.19
C MET A 187 14.25 1.20 -3.57
N THR A 188 14.72 0.15 -4.24
CA THR A 188 14.08 -0.38 -5.46
C THR A 188 12.63 -0.78 -5.18
N THR A 189 12.41 -1.52 -4.11
CA THR A 189 11.09 -1.98 -3.64
C THR A 189 10.17 -0.81 -3.34
N MET A 190 10.61 0.20 -2.57
CA MET A 190 9.84 1.40 -2.29
C MET A 190 9.44 2.13 -3.59
N SER A 191 10.35 2.24 -4.55
CA SER A 191 10.12 2.94 -5.81
C SER A 191 9.05 2.25 -6.67
N ILE A 192 9.14 0.92 -6.79
CA ILE A 192 8.12 0.11 -7.47
C ILE A 192 6.79 0.19 -6.69
N GLY A 193 6.87 0.13 -5.35
CA GLY A 193 5.73 0.27 -4.45
C GLY A 193 4.99 1.59 -4.65
N LEU A 194 5.70 2.71 -4.76
CA LEU A 194 5.12 4.03 -5.00
C LEU A 194 4.24 4.04 -6.27
N LEU A 195 4.72 3.44 -7.36
CA LEU A 195 3.95 3.32 -8.60
C LEU A 195 2.74 2.39 -8.42
N LEU A 196 2.91 1.26 -7.75
CA LEU A 196 1.80 0.33 -7.46
C LEU A 196 0.71 0.97 -6.61
N LEU A 197 1.07 1.71 -5.56
CA LEU A 197 0.12 2.49 -4.76
C LEU A 197 -0.64 3.50 -5.64
N GLY A 198 0.08 4.23 -6.51
CA GLY A 198 -0.53 5.15 -7.46
C GLY A 198 -1.51 4.47 -8.40
N LEU A 199 -1.17 3.30 -8.94
CA LEU A 199 -2.04 2.50 -9.81
C LEU A 199 -3.30 2.03 -9.08
N ILE A 200 -3.18 1.54 -7.84
CA ILE A 200 -4.31 1.10 -7.02
C ILE A 200 -5.23 2.29 -6.69
N ALA A 201 -4.65 3.45 -6.37
CA ALA A 201 -5.41 4.68 -6.16
C ALA A 201 -6.17 5.14 -7.42
N ALA A 202 -5.54 5.01 -8.59
CA ALA A 202 -6.14 5.34 -9.88
C ALA A 202 -7.25 4.37 -10.29
N ALA A 203 -7.11 3.08 -9.96
CA ALA A 203 -8.07 2.03 -10.29
C ALA A 203 -9.45 2.23 -9.63
N GLY A 204 -9.48 2.74 -8.39
CA GLY A 204 -10.73 3.18 -7.75
C GLY A 204 -11.46 2.11 -6.93
N ALA A 205 -10.78 1.06 -6.48
CA ALA A 205 -11.34 0.11 -5.52
C ALA A 205 -11.78 0.81 -4.21
N PRO A 206 -12.76 0.26 -3.45
CA PRO A 206 -13.20 0.86 -2.20
C PRO A 206 -12.05 1.18 -1.24
N GLY A 207 -11.92 2.45 -0.86
CA GLY A 207 -10.80 2.95 -0.04
C GLY A 207 -9.67 3.60 -0.83
N HIS A 208 -9.76 3.70 -2.16
CA HIS A 208 -8.74 4.31 -3.04
C HIS A 208 -8.32 5.72 -2.59
N ARG A 209 -9.23 6.51 -2.00
CA ARG A 209 -8.91 7.83 -1.44
C ARG A 209 -7.76 7.75 -0.43
N PHE A 210 -7.81 6.81 0.51
CA PHE A 210 -6.75 6.63 1.49
C PHE A 210 -5.46 6.14 0.83
N VAL A 211 -5.56 5.26 -0.17
CA VAL A 211 -4.38 4.84 -0.94
C VAL A 211 -3.72 6.04 -1.61
N ALA A 212 -4.49 6.97 -2.18
CA ALA A 212 -3.93 8.19 -2.78
C ALA A 212 -3.18 9.06 -1.77
N TRP A 213 -3.68 9.15 -0.52
CA TRP A 213 -2.97 9.82 0.57
C TRP A 213 -1.67 9.11 0.94
N LEU A 214 -1.65 7.77 0.95
CA LEU A 214 -0.43 6.99 1.19
C LEU A 214 0.58 7.17 0.04
N THR A 215 0.13 7.16 -1.22
CA THR A 215 0.97 7.44 -2.40
C THR A 215 1.61 8.82 -2.31
N ALA A 216 0.79 9.84 -2.06
CA ALA A 216 1.24 11.23 -1.93
C ALA A 216 2.18 11.40 -0.72
N GLY A 217 1.82 10.80 0.41
CA GLY A 217 2.59 10.83 1.64
C GLY A 217 3.98 10.23 1.45
N LEU A 218 4.09 9.06 0.81
CA LEU A 218 5.38 8.43 0.53
C LEU A 218 6.25 9.28 -0.40
N ALA A 219 5.68 9.82 -1.48
CA ALA A 219 6.40 10.70 -2.40
C ALA A 219 6.91 11.97 -1.71
N ILE A 220 6.05 12.66 -0.96
CA ILE A 220 6.41 13.86 -0.21
C ILE A 220 7.47 13.54 0.84
N TYR A 221 7.28 12.46 1.58
CA TYR A 221 8.21 12.04 2.63
C TYR A 221 9.59 11.74 2.05
N PHE A 222 9.69 10.92 1.00
CA PHE A 222 10.97 10.59 0.38
C PHE A 222 11.66 11.81 -0.23
N GLY A 223 10.90 12.70 -0.89
CA GLY A 223 11.42 13.96 -1.42
C GLY A 223 11.95 14.86 -0.29
N ALA A 224 11.20 14.99 0.81
CA ALA A 224 11.61 15.80 1.96
C ALA A 224 12.87 15.23 2.65
N VAL A 225 12.96 13.91 2.83
CA VAL A 225 14.15 13.24 3.38
C VAL A 225 15.36 13.48 2.48
N SER A 226 15.20 13.37 1.16
CA SER A 226 16.29 13.64 0.20
C SER A 226 16.76 15.10 0.23
N LEU A 227 15.85 16.05 0.45
CA LEU A 227 16.19 17.48 0.62
C LEU A 227 16.89 17.77 1.94
N ALA A 228 16.47 17.12 3.03
CA ALA A 228 17.05 17.31 4.36
C ALA A 228 18.44 16.67 4.47
N PHE A 229 18.67 15.57 3.75
CA PHE A 229 19.90 14.79 3.81
C PHE A 229 20.52 14.58 2.42
N PRO A 230 20.87 15.66 1.69
CA PRO A 230 21.24 15.57 0.27
C PRO A 230 22.55 14.82 0.00
N THR A 231 23.38 14.61 1.03
CA THR A 231 24.66 13.88 0.94
C THR A 231 24.53 12.40 1.30
N GLN A 232 23.36 11.95 1.75
CA GLN A 232 23.12 10.53 1.99
C GLN A 232 23.06 9.78 0.67
N ILE A 233 23.61 8.58 0.66
CA ILE A 233 23.49 7.69 -0.50
C ILE A 233 21.99 7.41 -0.73
N SER A 234 21.61 7.35 -2.01
CA SER A 234 20.22 7.16 -2.47
C SER A 234 19.29 8.37 -2.29
N SER A 235 19.80 9.51 -1.79
CA SER A 235 19.12 10.79 -1.93
C SER A 235 18.99 11.15 -3.40
N VAL A 236 17.78 11.53 -3.81
CA VAL A 236 17.60 12.13 -5.13
C VAL A 236 18.08 13.57 -5.14
N GLY A 237 18.64 14.03 -6.26
CA GLY A 237 19.09 15.41 -6.39
C GLY A 237 17.97 16.43 -6.15
N THR A 238 18.31 17.62 -5.69
CA THR A 238 17.37 18.67 -5.24
C THR A 238 16.20 18.90 -6.20
N MET A 239 16.46 18.98 -7.50
CA MET A 239 15.42 19.19 -8.52
C MET A 239 14.38 18.05 -8.51
N TRP A 240 14.84 16.80 -8.47
CA TRP A 240 13.96 15.63 -8.43
C TRP A 240 13.25 15.48 -7.09
N ALA A 241 13.91 15.84 -5.99
CA ALA A 241 13.30 15.84 -4.67
C ALA A 241 12.12 16.83 -4.59
N VAL A 242 12.31 18.05 -5.10
CA VAL A 242 11.24 19.06 -5.22
C VAL A 242 10.13 18.57 -6.14
N ALA A 243 10.48 18.01 -7.31
CA ALA A 243 9.51 17.46 -8.24
C ALA A 243 8.66 16.37 -7.60
N LEU A 244 9.25 15.50 -6.77
CA LEU A 244 8.55 14.43 -6.08
C LEU A 244 7.56 14.96 -5.03
N VAL A 245 7.96 15.99 -4.27
CA VAL A 245 7.07 16.68 -3.31
C VAL A 245 5.89 17.33 -4.05
N LEU A 246 6.16 18.08 -5.12
CA LEU A 246 5.11 18.73 -5.93
C LEU A 246 4.19 17.70 -6.59
N TRP A 247 4.75 16.58 -7.08
CA TRP A 247 3.98 15.49 -7.64
C TRP A 247 3.05 14.85 -6.61
N GLY A 248 3.54 14.58 -5.39
CA GLY A 248 2.70 14.05 -4.32
C GLY A 248 1.57 14.99 -3.93
N LEU A 249 1.85 16.30 -3.85
CA LEU A 249 0.83 17.33 -3.62
C LEU A 249 -0.22 17.36 -4.75
N ALA A 250 0.23 17.31 -6.01
CA ALA A 250 -0.69 17.25 -7.15
C ALA A 250 -1.54 15.97 -7.12
N PHE A 251 -0.95 14.82 -6.76
CA PHE A 251 -1.63 13.53 -6.68
C PHE A 251 -2.79 13.55 -5.68
N VAL A 252 -2.55 14.06 -4.47
CA VAL A 252 -3.61 14.15 -3.46
C VAL A 252 -4.69 15.17 -3.85
N VAL A 253 -4.29 16.33 -4.39
CA VAL A 253 -5.25 17.36 -4.84
C VAL A 253 -6.16 16.82 -5.93
N VAL A 254 -5.61 16.15 -6.95
CA VAL A 254 -6.41 15.55 -8.04
C VAL A 254 -7.35 14.46 -7.50
N SER A 255 -6.88 13.64 -6.55
CA SER A 255 -7.70 12.63 -5.88
C SER A 255 -8.89 13.25 -5.12
N GLU A 256 -8.65 14.31 -4.36
CA GLU A 256 -9.69 15.01 -3.58
C GLU A 256 -10.70 15.76 -4.46
N LEU A 257 -10.25 16.37 -5.56
CA LEU A 257 -11.13 17.03 -6.53
C LEU A 257 -12.06 16.04 -7.23
N ARG A 258 -11.57 14.84 -7.54
CA ARG A 258 -12.38 13.73 -8.06
C ARG A 258 -13.47 13.34 -7.06
N VAL A 259 -13.09 13.08 -5.80
CA VAL A 259 -14.05 12.69 -4.74
C VAL A 259 -15.09 13.79 -4.48
N SER A 260 -14.71 15.06 -4.62
CA SER A 260 -15.59 16.22 -4.45
C SER A 260 -16.52 16.47 -5.65
N GLY A 261 -16.40 15.70 -6.74
CA GLY A 261 -17.20 15.89 -7.96
C GLY A 261 -16.84 17.16 -8.76
N ARG A 262 -15.69 17.77 -8.51
CA ARG A 262 -15.25 19.04 -9.14
C ARG A 262 -14.40 18.85 -10.39
N THR A 263 -14.15 17.61 -10.81
CA THR A 263 -13.44 17.32 -12.06
C THR A 263 -14.38 17.46 -13.26
N THR A 264 -14.12 18.46 -14.09
CA THR A 264 -14.85 18.82 -15.32
C THR A 264 -14.95 17.67 -16.35
N VAL A 265 -14.08 16.66 -16.25
CA VAL A 265 -14.06 15.50 -17.15
C VAL A 265 -15.27 14.57 -16.97
N SER A 266 -15.98 14.63 -15.85
CA SER A 266 -17.19 13.82 -15.64
C SER A 266 -18.47 14.42 -16.25
N ALA A 267 -18.38 15.58 -16.90
CA ALA A 267 -19.48 16.22 -17.60
C ALA A 267 -19.80 15.59 -18.97
N GLU A 268 -18.92 14.74 -19.50
CA GLU A 268 -19.11 14.02 -20.77
C GLU A 268 -19.55 12.57 -20.57
N ARG A 269 -20.46 12.30 -19.63
CA ARG A 269 -21.26 11.08 -19.73
C ARG A 269 -22.29 11.29 -20.84
N PRO A 270 -22.35 10.43 -21.87
CA PRO A 270 -23.38 10.52 -22.89
C PRO A 270 -24.75 10.51 -22.22
N LEU A 271 -25.60 11.44 -22.65
CA LEU A 271 -27.00 11.56 -22.24
C LEU A 271 -27.61 10.18 -22.06
N ARG A 272 -28.05 9.86 -20.83
CA ARG A 272 -29.00 8.75 -20.62
C ARG A 272 -30.16 9.01 -21.56
N ILE A 273 -30.32 8.18 -22.58
CA ILE A 273 -31.53 8.19 -23.40
C ILE A 273 -32.67 7.81 -22.45
N ARG A 274 -33.49 8.81 -22.14
CA ARG A 274 -34.71 8.68 -21.37
C ARG A 274 -35.69 7.85 -22.21
N GLY A 275 -35.76 6.55 -21.99
CA GLY A 275 -36.81 5.73 -22.64
C GLY A 275 -36.53 4.26 -22.91
N SER A 276 -35.84 3.49 -22.05
CA SER A 276 -35.96 2.03 -22.13
C SER A 276 -37.15 1.54 -21.27
N PRO A 277 -38.13 0.84 -21.85
CA PRO A 277 -39.24 0.27 -21.11
C PRO A 277 -38.75 -0.87 -20.20
N ARG A 278 -39.39 -1.01 -19.04
CA ARG A 278 -39.21 -2.17 -18.17
C ARG A 278 -39.83 -3.39 -18.86
N ALA A 279 -39.02 -4.44 -19.03
CA ALA A 279 -39.49 -5.81 -19.15
C ALA A 279 -39.12 -6.54 -17.86
#